data_AF-A0A9E0IVE9-F1
#
_entry.id   AF-A0A9E0IVE9-F1
#
_cell.length_a   1.000
_cell.length_b   1.000
_cell.length_c   1.000
_cell.angle_alpha   90.00
_cell.angle_beta   90.00
_cell.angle_gamma   90.00
#
_symmetry.space_group_name_H-M   'P 1'
#
loop_
_entity.id
_entity.type
_entity.pdbx_description
1 polymer ?
#
loop_
_entity_poly.entity_id
_entity_poly.type
_entity_poly.pdbx_seq_one_letter_code
_entity_poly.pdbx_strand_id
1 'polypeptide(L)'
;MPPALPKLFARTSRASTWCALALAAPLAACGGGDASEFVGVYQVDSHTYAAMQGGDVACADTGEAVTTGRPYLQLAVDPFFDEPDLLRLSQCSDAAATDCVEELVLFSPGGPGLSDESANSQVGGGFACQLYYSLSEAALAGTTLTVTLLDKYDMPALSESECSLEAAEALADSPTCLNVERWQATRVP
;
A
#
# COMPACT_ATOMS: atom_id res chain seq x y z
N MET A 1 31.56 29.03 16.74
CA MET A 1 30.11 29.29 16.82
C MET A 1 29.41 28.16 16.07
N PRO A 2 28.65 27.28 16.75
CA PRO A 2 27.92 26.20 16.08
C PRO A 2 26.56 26.71 15.55
N PRO A 3 26.09 26.28 14.37
CA PRO A 3 24.69 26.46 14.00
C PRO A 3 23.80 25.34 14.57
N ALA A 4 22.59 25.76 14.91
CA ALA A 4 21.60 25.07 15.73
C ALA A 4 20.75 24.06 14.95
N LEU A 5 20.29 23.03 15.67
CA LEU A 5 19.24 22.09 15.28
C LEU A 5 17.90 22.80 14.99
N PRO A 6 17.12 22.37 13.97
CA PRO A 6 15.74 22.80 13.84
C PRO A 6 14.82 22.04 14.80
N LYS A 7 13.81 22.78 15.25
CA LYS A 7 12.86 22.49 16.32
C LYS A 7 11.76 21.54 15.83
N LEU A 8 11.34 20.62 16.71
CA LEU A 8 10.10 19.85 16.60
C LEU A 8 8.91 20.77 16.31
N PHE A 9 8.16 20.48 15.23
CA PHE A 9 6.83 21.05 15.00
C PHE A 9 5.76 20.11 15.53
N ALA A 10 4.89 20.67 16.37
CA ALA A 10 3.79 20.00 17.02
C ALA A 10 2.65 19.70 16.02
N ARG A 11 2.19 18.44 16.00
CA ARG A 11 0.92 18.03 15.38
C ARG A 11 -0.23 18.71 16.13
N THR A 12 -1.00 19.53 15.44
CA THR A 12 -2.26 20.08 15.96
C THR A 12 -3.41 19.23 15.45
N SER A 13 -3.92 18.32 16.30
CA SER A 13 -5.18 17.63 16.07
C SER A 13 -6.33 18.59 16.39
N ARG A 14 -7.07 19.01 15.37
CA ARG A 14 -8.32 19.75 15.57
C ARG A 14 -9.45 18.75 15.84
N ALA A 15 -9.78 18.58 17.12
CA ALA A 15 -11.04 17.98 17.53
C ALA A 15 -12.19 18.96 17.23
N SER A 16 -13.01 18.64 16.24
CA SER A 16 -14.24 19.37 15.93
C SER A 16 -15.42 18.64 16.56
N THR A 17 -15.90 19.17 17.69
CA THR A 17 -17.09 18.71 18.40
C THR A 17 -18.33 19.36 17.82
N TRP A 18 -19.15 18.62 17.07
CA TRP A 18 -20.54 18.99 16.80
C TRP A 18 -21.44 17.76 16.94
N CYS A 19 -22.43 17.88 17.82
CA CYS A 19 -23.39 16.84 18.15
C CYS A 19 -24.75 17.17 17.54
N ALA A 20 -25.46 16.10 17.13
CA ALA A 20 -26.90 15.97 16.87
C ALA A 20 -27.47 16.39 15.49
N LEU A 21 -27.91 15.39 14.71
CA LEU A 21 -29.34 15.07 14.58
C LEU A 21 -29.52 13.65 14.00
N ALA A 22 -30.44 12.88 14.58
CA ALA A 22 -30.70 11.49 14.25
C ALA A 22 -31.50 11.31 12.94
N LEU A 23 -31.00 10.46 12.04
CA LEU A 23 -31.78 9.72 11.06
C LEU A 23 -31.11 8.37 10.83
N ALA A 24 -31.91 7.31 10.96
CA ALA A 24 -31.48 5.93 10.75
C ALA A 24 -30.99 5.71 9.31
N ALA A 25 -29.70 5.42 9.17
CA ALA A 25 -29.02 4.94 7.96
C ALA A 25 -27.86 4.04 8.45
N PRO A 26 -27.46 3.03 7.66
CA PRO A 26 -26.79 1.84 8.19
C PRO A 26 -25.50 2.21 8.89
N LEU A 27 -25.17 1.46 9.95
CA LEU A 27 -23.84 1.40 10.54
C LEU A 27 -22.83 1.18 9.40
N ALA A 28 -22.30 2.27 8.85
CA ALA A 28 -20.99 2.24 8.24
C ALA A 28 -20.08 1.85 9.40
N ALA A 29 -19.67 0.59 9.40
CA ALA A 29 -18.67 0.10 10.30
C ALA A 29 -17.46 1.00 10.13
N CYS A 30 -17.26 1.95 11.03
CA CYS A 30 -15.93 2.37 11.44
C CYS A 30 -15.31 1.18 12.18
N GLY A 31 -15.15 0.05 11.50
CA GLY A 31 -14.25 -1.01 11.90
C GLY A 31 -12.89 -0.53 11.46
N GLY A 32 -12.04 -0.16 12.40
CA GLY A 32 -10.62 -0.38 12.16
C GLY A 32 -10.46 -1.90 12.20
N GLY A 33 -10.16 -2.51 11.06
CA GLY A 33 -9.78 -3.92 11.00
C GLY A 33 -8.59 -4.17 11.94
N ASP A 34 -8.58 -5.31 12.61
CA ASP A 34 -7.47 -5.70 13.47
C ASP A 34 -6.42 -6.38 12.60
N ALA A 35 -5.24 -5.77 12.44
CA ALA A 35 -4.18 -6.31 11.59
C ALA A 35 -3.80 -7.76 11.96
N SER A 36 -4.02 -8.18 13.21
CA SER A 36 -3.77 -9.55 13.64
C SER A 36 -4.61 -10.59 12.89
N GLU A 37 -5.79 -10.23 12.37
CA GLU A 37 -6.65 -11.15 11.60
C GLU A 37 -6.03 -11.53 10.25
N PHE A 38 -5.06 -10.77 9.76
CA PHE A 38 -4.33 -11.00 8.51
C PHE A 38 -3.03 -11.77 8.74
N VAL A 39 -2.55 -11.90 9.98
CA VAL A 39 -1.30 -12.62 10.25
C VAL A 39 -1.48 -14.10 9.92
N GLY A 40 -0.59 -14.67 9.12
CA GLY A 40 -0.63 -16.07 8.73
C GLY A 40 0.14 -16.39 7.45
N VAL A 41 0.09 -17.67 7.08
CA VAL A 41 0.59 -18.19 5.80
C VAL A 41 -0.59 -18.53 4.90
N TYR A 42 -0.46 -18.23 3.62
CA TYR A 42 -1.50 -18.38 2.62
C TYR A 42 -0.92 -19.11 1.41
N GLN A 43 -1.63 -20.08 0.87
CA GLN A 43 -1.29 -20.72 -0.39
C GLN A 43 -1.77 -19.83 -1.55
N VAL A 44 -0.88 -19.49 -2.47
CA VAL A 44 -1.18 -18.66 -3.64
C VAL A 44 -2.07 -19.43 -4.60
N ASP A 45 -3.27 -18.90 -4.85
CA ASP A 45 -4.23 -19.41 -5.82
C ASP A 45 -4.02 -18.74 -7.19
N SER A 46 -3.75 -17.43 -7.18
CA SER A 46 -3.34 -16.66 -8.36
C SER A 46 -2.40 -15.53 -7.97
N HIS A 47 -1.46 -15.23 -8.87
CA HIS A 47 -0.53 -14.12 -8.78
C HIS A 47 -0.37 -13.54 -10.19
N THR A 48 -0.62 -12.24 -10.34
CA THR A 48 -0.56 -11.55 -11.62
C THR A 48 0.21 -10.23 -11.51
N TYR A 49 0.92 -9.87 -12.57
CA TYR A 49 1.67 -8.63 -12.67
C TYR A 49 1.45 -7.98 -14.05
N ALA A 50 1.24 -6.67 -14.06
CA ALA A 50 1.14 -5.85 -15.26
C ALA A 50 2.15 -4.70 -15.18
N ALA A 51 3.00 -4.57 -16.18
CA ALA A 51 3.84 -3.39 -16.39
C ALA A 51 4.17 -3.27 -17.87
N MET A 52 4.40 -2.05 -18.35
CA MET A 52 4.85 -1.79 -19.71
C MET A 52 6.22 -1.11 -19.68
N GLN A 53 7.18 -1.66 -20.42
CA GLN A 53 8.50 -1.04 -20.56
C GLN A 53 8.37 0.35 -21.20
N GLY A 54 8.67 1.40 -20.43
CA GLY A 54 8.65 2.78 -20.90
C GLY A 54 7.25 3.36 -21.12
N GLY A 55 6.21 2.77 -20.56
CA GLY A 55 4.84 3.28 -20.65
C GLY A 55 3.96 2.80 -19.50
N ASP A 56 2.72 3.29 -19.50
CA ASP A 56 1.76 2.96 -18.46
C ASP A 56 0.91 1.75 -18.83
N VAL A 57 0.36 1.09 -17.81
CA VAL A 57 -0.73 0.13 -17.91
C VAL A 57 -2.01 0.72 -17.32
N ALA A 58 -3.17 0.17 -17.68
CA ALA A 58 -4.40 0.52 -16.96
C ALA A 58 -4.32 -0.04 -15.54
N CYS A 59 -4.68 0.74 -14.52
CA CYS A 59 -4.67 0.24 -13.14
C CYS A 59 -5.63 -0.95 -12.93
N ALA A 60 -6.67 -1.06 -13.76
CA ALA A 60 -7.61 -2.18 -13.77
C ALA A 60 -7.15 -3.40 -14.59
N ASP A 61 -5.97 -3.35 -15.21
CA ASP A 61 -5.43 -4.47 -15.98
C ASP A 61 -5.18 -5.67 -15.06
N THR A 62 -5.60 -6.86 -15.48
CA THR A 62 -5.39 -8.10 -14.73
C THR A 62 -3.96 -8.61 -14.83
N GLY A 63 -3.17 -8.15 -15.80
CA GLY A 63 -1.79 -8.55 -16.00
C GLY A 63 -1.60 -9.99 -16.47
N GLU A 64 -0.33 -10.41 -16.49
CA GLU A 64 0.07 -11.78 -16.82
C GLU A 64 0.32 -12.59 -15.55
N ALA A 65 0.09 -13.90 -15.62
CA ALA A 65 0.35 -14.79 -14.49
C ALA A 65 1.84 -14.85 -14.16
N VAL A 66 2.18 -14.66 -12.89
CA VAL A 66 3.56 -14.75 -12.40
C VAL A 66 3.79 -16.14 -11.83
N THR A 67 4.87 -16.79 -12.27
CA THR A 67 5.29 -18.09 -11.75
C THR A 67 6.62 -17.94 -11.01
N THR A 68 6.58 -17.47 -9.75
CA THR A 68 7.78 -17.25 -8.93
C THR A 68 8.38 -18.54 -8.36
N GLY A 69 7.66 -19.67 -8.48
CA GLY A 69 8.04 -20.93 -7.84
C GLY A 69 7.88 -20.90 -6.31
N ARG A 70 7.30 -19.84 -5.76
CA ARG A 70 7.00 -19.64 -4.33
C ARG A 70 5.49 -19.66 -4.13
N PRO A 71 4.91 -20.83 -3.83
CA PRO A 71 3.46 -21.00 -3.84
C PRO A 71 2.78 -20.51 -2.56
N TYR A 72 3.49 -19.80 -1.68
CA TYR A 72 2.94 -19.29 -0.43
C TYR A 72 3.25 -17.81 -0.22
N LEU A 73 2.34 -17.11 0.46
CA LEU A 73 2.53 -15.77 1.00
C LEU A 73 2.51 -15.85 2.52
N GLN A 74 3.29 -15.00 3.17
CA GLN A 74 3.22 -14.77 4.60
C GLN A 74 2.91 -13.30 4.86
N LEU A 75 1.91 -13.05 5.71
CA LEU A 75 1.72 -11.76 6.37
C LEU A 75 2.11 -11.94 7.84
N ALA A 76 3.07 -11.14 8.29
CA ALA A 76 3.57 -11.19 9.67
C ALA A 76 3.91 -9.77 10.15
N VAL A 77 3.81 -9.56 11.47
CA VAL A 77 4.28 -8.31 12.08
C VAL A 77 5.77 -8.14 11.82
N ASP A 78 6.19 -6.97 11.35
CA ASP A 78 7.60 -6.70 11.13
C ASP A 78 8.34 -6.53 12.48
N PRO A 79 9.28 -7.42 12.83
CA PRO A 79 10.01 -7.33 14.10
C PRO A 79 10.97 -6.15 14.17
N PHE A 80 11.30 -5.50 13.04
CA PHE A 80 12.18 -4.33 13.01
C PHE A 80 11.48 -3.08 13.56
N PHE A 81 10.20 -2.90 13.24
CA PHE A 81 9.44 -1.73 13.68
C PHE A 81 8.82 -1.91 15.07
N ASP A 82 8.63 -3.15 15.53
CA ASP A 82 7.96 -3.49 16.81
C ASP A 82 6.56 -2.83 16.92
N GLU A 83 5.93 -2.60 15.78
CA GLU A 83 4.59 -2.03 15.65
C GLU A 83 3.63 -3.13 15.24
N PRO A 84 2.68 -3.54 16.11
CA PRO A 84 1.80 -4.68 15.85
C PRO A 84 0.85 -4.49 14.67
N ASP A 85 0.67 -3.23 14.25
CA ASP A 85 -0.22 -2.82 13.17
C ASP A 85 0.49 -2.77 11.81
N LEU A 86 1.83 -2.89 11.78
CA LEU A 86 2.61 -2.94 10.55
C LEU A 86 2.87 -4.40 10.14
N LEU A 87 2.14 -4.86 9.13
CA LEU A 87 2.37 -6.17 8.55
C LEU A 87 3.27 -6.10 7.34
N ARG A 88 4.17 -7.07 7.24
CA ARG A 88 5.06 -7.30 6.11
C ARG A 88 4.59 -8.49 5.28
N LEU A 89 4.64 -8.34 3.96
CA LEU A 89 4.40 -9.42 2.99
C LEU A 89 5.71 -10.12 2.61
N SER A 90 5.68 -11.45 2.54
CA SER A 90 6.80 -12.24 2.03
C SER A 90 6.29 -13.36 1.14
N GLN A 91 7.05 -13.71 0.10
CA GLN A 91 6.80 -14.91 -0.72
C GLN A 91 7.62 -16.09 -0.20
N CYS A 92 6.98 -17.21 0.09
CA CYS A 92 7.59 -18.38 0.71
C CYS A 92 7.55 -19.62 -0.19
N SER A 93 8.55 -20.49 -0.07
CA SER A 93 8.62 -21.75 -0.82
C SER A 93 7.85 -22.90 -0.13
N ASP A 94 7.52 -22.74 1.16
CA ASP A 94 6.85 -23.75 1.97
C ASP A 94 5.75 -23.17 2.88
N ALA A 95 4.80 -24.02 3.27
CA ALA A 95 3.65 -23.65 4.09
C ALA A 95 4.00 -23.34 5.56
N ALA A 96 5.18 -23.74 6.03
CA ALA A 96 5.68 -23.42 7.36
C ALA A 96 6.44 -22.08 7.39
N ALA A 97 6.54 -21.39 6.24
CA ALA A 97 7.24 -20.11 6.06
C ALA A 97 8.70 -20.16 6.56
N THR A 98 9.41 -21.27 6.28
CA THR A 98 10.82 -21.43 6.68
C THR A 98 11.82 -20.84 5.69
N ASP A 99 11.43 -20.73 4.42
CA ASP A 99 12.20 -20.05 3.36
C ASP A 99 11.31 -19.04 2.64
N CYS A 100 11.48 -17.77 3.00
CA CYS A 100 10.75 -16.65 2.42
C CYS A 100 11.72 -15.60 1.85
N VAL A 101 11.32 -15.00 0.73
CA VAL A 101 11.91 -13.76 0.20
C VAL A 101 10.99 -12.63 0.62
N GLU A 102 11.57 -11.67 1.32
CA GLU A 102 10.86 -10.50 1.83
C GLU A 102 10.54 -9.55 0.68
N GLU A 103 9.29 -9.11 0.62
CA GLU A 103 8.90 -7.92 -0.13
C GLU A 103 8.68 -6.82 0.90
N LEU A 104 9.36 -5.69 0.76
CA LEU A 104 9.21 -4.58 1.71
C LEU A 104 7.91 -3.82 1.43
N VAL A 105 6.79 -4.52 1.56
CA VAL A 105 5.44 -3.97 1.48
C VAL A 105 4.90 -3.94 2.90
N LEU A 106 4.65 -2.72 3.38
CA LEU A 106 4.08 -2.48 4.69
C LEU A 106 2.59 -2.20 4.54
N PHE A 107 1.83 -2.71 5.49
CA PHE A 107 0.39 -2.51 5.55
C PHE A 107 0.03 -1.93 6.90
N SER A 108 -0.85 -0.92 6.92
CA SER A 108 -1.49 -0.40 8.13
C SER A 108 -2.97 -0.79 8.16
N PRO A 109 -3.61 -0.98 9.32
CA PRO A 109 -5.04 -1.22 9.40
C PRO A 109 -5.83 0.01 8.90
N GLY A 110 -6.74 -0.21 7.95
CA GLY A 110 -7.51 0.83 7.29
C GLY A 110 -8.88 0.33 6.82
N GLY A 111 -9.95 0.81 7.46
CA GLY A 111 -11.32 0.39 7.13
C GLY A 111 -11.52 -1.13 7.24
N PRO A 112 -12.16 -1.80 6.25
CA PRO A 112 -12.43 -3.24 6.29
C PRO A 112 -11.21 -4.13 6.00
N GLY A 113 -10.01 -3.55 5.85
CA GLY A 113 -8.80 -4.33 5.56
C GLY A 113 -7.52 -3.62 5.98
N LEU A 114 -6.45 -3.90 5.24
CA LEU A 114 -5.19 -3.19 5.38
C LEU A 114 -4.96 -2.30 4.16
N SER A 115 -4.41 -1.12 4.41
CA SER A 115 -4.03 -0.17 3.37
C SER A 115 -2.77 0.58 3.78
N ASP A 116 -1.89 0.82 2.83
CA ASP A 116 -0.82 1.80 2.96
C ASP A 116 -0.70 2.63 1.69
N GLU A 117 -0.56 3.94 1.86
CA GLU A 117 -0.47 4.91 0.78
C GLU A 117 0.79 5.76 0.99
N SER A 118 1.54 5.97 -0.09
CA SER A 118 2.73 6.81 -0.06
C SER A 118 2.80 7.65 -1.33
N ALA A 119 3.21 8.90 -1.17
CA ALA A 119 3.39 9.84 -2.26
C ALA A 119 4.72 10.58 -2.11
N ASN A 120 5.38 10.85 -3.23
CA ASN A 120 6.63 11.60 -3.27
C ASN A 120 6.69 12.49 -4.51
N SER A 121 7.22 13.70 -4.34
CA SER A 121 7.56 14.60 -5.44
C SER A 121 9.03 14.95 -5.40
N GLN A 122 9.71 14.90 -6.54
CA GLN A 122 11.11 15.29 -6.67
C GLN A 122 11.33 16.23 -7.86
N VAL A 123 12.12 17.28 -7.61
CA VAL A 123 12.74 18.11 -8.65
C VAL A 123 14.25 17.95 -8.52
N GLY A 124 14.94 17.61 -9.62
CA GLY A 124 16.38 17.45 -9.59
C GLY A 124 17.00 16.86 -10.86
N GLY A 125 18.32 16.99 -10.98
CA GLY A 125 19.10 16.30 -12.02
C GLY A 125 18.87 16.75 -13.46
N GLY A 126 18.19 17.89 -13.69
CA GLY A 126 17.85 18.36 -15.03
C GLY A 126 16.64 17.65 -15.66
N PHE A 127 15.92 16.86 -14.87
CA PHE A 127 14.67 16.22 -15.28
C PHE A 127 13.47 17.09 -14.93
N ALA A 128 12.34 16.83 -15.60
CA ALA A 128 11.05 17.40 -15.23
C ALA A 128 10.66 16.98 -13.80
N CYS A 129 9.61 17.60 -13.26
CA CYS A 129 9.02 17.18 -11.99
C CYS A 129 8.72 15.67 -12.04
N GLN A 130 9.11 14.94 -11.00
CA GLN A 130 8.86 13.51 -10.87
C GLN A 130 7.85 13.31 -9.75
N LEU A 131 6.70 12.71 -10.07
CA LEU A 131 5.63 12.44 -9.13
C LEU A 131 5.46 10.94 -9.00
N TYR A 132 5.46 10.44 -7.76
CA TYR A 132 5.30 9.03 -7.44
C TYR A 132 4.16 8.85 -6.46
N TYR A 133 3.36 7.81 -6.66
CA TYR A 133 2.33 7.38 -5.74
C TYR A 133 2.30 5.86 -5.69
N SER A 134 2.19 5.27 -4.51
CA SER A 134 2.00 3.84 -4.32
C SER A 134 0.81 3.58 -3.41
N LEU A 135 0.05 2.53 -3.72
CA LEU A 135 -1.03 2.01 -2.89
C LEU A 135 -0.84 0.51 -2.70
N SER A 136 -0.88 0.07 -1.44
CA SER A 136 -0.90 -1.34 -1.07
C SER A 136 -2.18 -1.63 -0.32
N GLU A 137 -3.00 -2.56 -0.80
CA GLU A 137 -4.24 -2.97 -0.15
C GLU A 137 -4.25 -4.47 0.10
N ALA A 138 -4.77 -4.88 1.26
CA ALA A 138 -5.07 -6.27 1.56
C ALA A 138 -6.47 -6.40 2.15
N ALA A 139 -7.24 -7.36 1.67
CA ALA A 139 -8.57 -7.68 2.16
C ALA A 139 -8.69 -9.17 2.49
N LEU A 140 -9.40 -9.48 3.57
CA LEU A 140 -9.65 -10.85 4.01
C LEU A 140 -11.14 -11.15 3.97
N ALA A 141 -11.52 -12.18 3.22
CA ALA A 141 -12.89 -12.68 3.15
C ALA A 141 -12.90 -14.16 3.55
N GLY A 142 -13.22 -14.45 4.81
CA GLY A 142 -13.10 -15.79 5.37
C GLY A 142 -11.63 -16.22 5.42
N THR A 143 -11.25 -17.23 4.62
CA THR A 143 -9.86 -17.68 4.49
C THR A 143 -9.16 -17.12 3.26
N THR A 144 -9.86 -16.38 2.40
CA THR A 144 -9.28 -15.85 1.16
C THR A 144 -8.71 -14.46 1.39
N LEU A 145 -7.40 -14.33 1.19
CA LEU A 145 -6.67 -13.08 1.14
C LEU A 145 -6.63 -12.57 -0.30
N THR A 146 -6.89 -11.29 -0.48
CA THR A 146 -6.61 -10.56 -1.73
C THR A 146 -5.65 -9.44 -1.43
N VAL A 147 -4.57 -9.35 -2.20
CA VAL A 147 -3.57 -8.27 -2.11
C VAL A 147 -3.52 -7.55 -3.45
N THR A 148 -3.49 -6.23 -3.42
CA THR A 148 -3.29 -5.36 -4.60
C THR A 148 -2.21 -4.34 -4.30
N LEU A 149 -1.20 -4.28 -5.15
CA LEU A 149 -0.15 -3.26 -5.12
C LEU A 149 -0.21 -2.46 -6.42
N LEU A 150 -0.22 -1.14 -6.29
CA LEU A 150 -0.22 -0.22 -7.42
C LEU A 150 0.93 0.76 -7.24
N ASP A 151 1.74 0.91 -8.28
CA ASP A 151 2.67 2.02 -8.39
C ASP A 151 2.25 2.92 -9.54
N LYS A 152 2.35 4.22 -9.31
CA LYS A 152 2.05 5.25 -10.29
C LYS A 152 3.22 6.22 -10.36
N TYR A 153 3.48 6.67 -11.57
CA TYR A 153 4.57 7.59 -11.86
C TYR A 153 4.16 8.54 -12.97
N ASP A 154 4.47 9.82 -12.82
CA ASP A 154 4.33 10.80 -13.88
C ASP A 154 5.52 11.76 -13.88
N MET A 155 5.86 12.27 -15.07
CA MET A 155 6.85 13.31 -15.28
C MET A 155 6.25 14.54 -15.97
N PRO A 156 5.30 15.23 -15.32
CA PRO A 156 4.64 16.35 -15.95
C PRO A 156 5.59 17.54 -16.09
N ALA A 157 5.34 18.38 -17.09
CA ALA A 157 6.05 19.64 -17.30
C ALA A 157 5.59 20.73 -16.32
N LEU A 158 5.75 20.48 -15.02
CA LEU A 158 5.43 21.41 -13.93
C LEU A 158 6.63 22.29 -13.58
N SER A 159 6.36 23.51 -13.11
CA SER A 159 7.39 24.33 -12.47
C SER A 159 7.83 23.71 -11.13
N GLU A 160 8.99 24.12 -10.62
CA GLU A 160 9.49 23.66 -9.32
C GLU A 160 8.49 23.93 -8.18
N SER A 161 7.76 25.06 -8.23
CA SER A 161 6.74 25.41 -7.25
C SER A 161 5.46 24.57 -7.35
N GLU A 162 5.19 23.98 -8.51
CA GLU A 162 4.03 23.12 -8.76
C GLU A 162 4.34 21.63 -8.50
N CYS A 163 5.62 21.27 -8.53
CA CYS A 163 6.09 19.93 -8.17
C CYS A 163 6.00 19.71 -6.66
N SER A 164 4.85 19.25 -6.21
CA SER A 164 4.49 19.17 -4.80
C SER A 164 3.97 17.79 -4.43
N LEU A 165 3.93 17.53 -3.13
CA LEU A 165 3.31 16.32 -2.58
C LEU A 165 1.84 16.20 -3.00
N GLU A 166 1.09 17.31 -3.00
CA GLU A 166 -0.32 17.34 -3.42
C GLU A 166 -0.48 16.91 -4.89
N ALA A 167 0.45 17.30 -5.76
CA ALA A 167 0.45 16.84 -7.15
C ALA A 167 0.73 15.33 -7.26
N ALA A 168 1.59 14.78 -6.40
CA ALA A 168 1.85 13.35 -6.33
C ALA A 168 0.65 12.57 -5.78
N GLU A 169 0.00 13.06 -4.73
CA GLU A 169 -1.22 12.49 -4.16
C GLU A 169 -2.37 12.46 -5.19
N ALA A 170 -2.47 13.47 -6.06
CA ALA A 170 -3.46 13.49 -7.15
C ALA A 170 -3.31 12.32 -8.15
N LEU A 171 -2.16 11.64 -8.19
CA LEU A 171 -2.02 10.42 -8.99
C LEU A 171 -2.92 9.29 -8.48
N ALA A 172 -3.40 9.31 -7.23
CA ALA A 172 -4.34 8.34 -6.69
C ALA A 172 -5.57 8.15 -7.60
N ASP A 173 -6.06 9.24 -8.22
CA ASP A 173 -7.21 9.24 -9.13
C ASP A 173 -6.86 8.89 -10.58
N SER A 174 -5.57 8.74 -10.92
CA SER A 174 -5.16 8.36 -12.28
C SER A 174 -5.66 6.95 -12.63
N PRO A 175 -6.26 6.74 -13.82
CA PRO A 175 -6.64 5.41 -14.30
C PRO A 175 -5.43 4.59 -14.79
N THR A 176 -4.25 5.21 -14.89
CA THR A 176 -3.01 4.57 -15.34
C THR A 176 -2.04 4.36 -14.20
N CYS A 177 -1.30 3.26 -14.30
CA CYS A 177 -0.32 2.80 -13.33
C CYS A 177 0.99 2.48 -14.05
N LEU A 178 2.12 2.68 -13.38
CA LEU A 178 3.42 2.19 -13.84
C LEU A 178 3.44 0.66 -13.80
N ASN A 179 2.97 0.10 -12.69
CA ASN A 179 2.77 -1.33 -12.55
C ASN A 179 1.60 -1.64 -11.61
N VAL A 180 1.08 -2.86 -11.76
CA VAL A 180 0.01 -3.40 -10.95
C VAL A 180 0.35 -4.85 -10.62
N GLU A 181 0.31 -5.19 -9.33
CA GLU A 181 0.53 -6.55 -8.87
C GLU A 181 -0.65 -7.01 -8.00
N ARG A 182 -1.09 -8.25 -8.19
CA ARG A 182 -2.21 -8.80 -7.43
C ARG A 182 -1.97 -10.25 -7.04
N TRP A 183 -2.43 -10.57 -5.84
CA TRP A 183 -2.50 -11.93 -5.35
C TRP A 183 -3.90 -12.26 -4.87
N GLN A 184 -4.29 -13.51 -5.12
CA GLN A 184 -5.33 -14.20 -4.38
C GLN A 184 -4.72 -15.42 -3.74
N ALA A 185 -4.92 -15.59 -2.44
CA ALA A 185 -4.35 -16.68 -1.69
C ALA A 185 -5.31 -17.18 -0.61
N THR A 186 -5.21 -18.45 -0.25
CA THR A 186 -6.06 -19.09 0.75
C THR A 186 -5.25 -19.44 1.98
N ARG A 187 -5.74 -19.05 3.17
CA ARG A 187 -5.08 -19.29 4.45
C ARG A 187 -4.80 -20.78 4.66
N VAL A 188 -3.57 -21.10 4.99
CA VAL A 188 -3.16 -22.45 5.40
C VAL A 188 -3.66 -22.69 6.84
N PRO A 189 -4.31 -23.84 7.12
CA PRO A 189 -4.83 -24.17 8.45
C PRO A 189 -3.79 -24.27 9.57
#